data_AF-A0A7W1EJX8-F1
#
_entry.id   AF-A0A7W1EJX8-F1
#
_cell.length_a   1.000
_cell.length_b   1.000
_cell.length_c   1.000
_cell.angle_alpha   90.00
_cell.angle_beta   90.00
_cell.angle_gamma   90.00
#
_symmetry.space_group_name_H-M   'P 1'
#
loop_
_entity.id
_entity.type
_entity.pdbx_description
1 polymer ?
#
loop_
_entity_poly.entity_id
_entity_poly.type
_entity_poly.pdbx_seq_one_letter_code
_entity_poly.pdbx_strand_id
1 'polypeptide(L)'
;MVDVTLVGERLLQLRELRGASLTTVAGEAGIAKSYLAKLERGEVENPGVATLASVASVLAITLQELFAPATGSHKRARWSSVVDPLEVERIMASLPEQLATCLREIEQEEGGRVSADVIRTLASIQLRGRRPKAVADWRFAYLALLRCVS
;
A
#
# COMPACT_ATOMS: atom_id res chain seq x y z
N MET A 1 6.75 15.51 -15.23
CA MET A 1 5.53 14.92 -15.82
C MET A 1 4.81 14.21 -14.69
N VAL A 2 3.55 14.51 -14.42
CA VAL A 2 2.78 13.81 -13.38
C VAL A 2 2.51 12.41 -13.92
N ASP A 3 2.95 11.39 -13.18
CA ASP A 3 2.71 10.00 -13.57
C ASP A 3 1.23 9.67 -13.31
N VAL A 4 0.45 9.55 -14.38
CA VAL A 4 -1.00 9.35 -14.34
C VAL A 4 -1.34 7.98 -13.74
N THR A 5 -0.44 7.00 -13.87
CA THR A 5 -0.58 5.68 -13.26
C THR A 5 -0.59 5.79 -11.73
N LEU A 6 0.24 6.68 -11.17
CA LEU A 6 0.33 6.91 -9.72
C LEU A 6 -0.94 7.57 -9.14
N VAL A 7 -1.64 8.38 -9.94
CA VAL A 7 -2.89 9.05 -9.53
C VAL A 7 -4.03 8.04 -9.42
N GLY A 8 -4.16 7.14 -10.40
CA GLY A 8 -5.17 6.08 -10.40
C GLY A 8 -5.05 5.17 -9.18
N GLU A 9 -3.84 4.70 -8.90
CA GLU A 9 -3.56 3.84 -7.74
C GLU A 9 -3.90 4.52 -6.41
N ARG A 10 -3.61 5.82 -6.28
CA ARG A 10 -3.93 6.57 -5.06
C ARG A 10 -5.43 6.70 -4.84
N LEU A 11 -6.20 6.93 -5.90
CA LEU A 11 -7.67 6.95 -5.81
C LEU A 11 -8.23 5.60 -5.38
N LEU A 12 -7.71 4.50 -5.93
CA LEU A 12 -8.07 3.14 -5.54
C LEU A 12 -7.83 2.91 -4.04
N GLN A 13 -6.62 3.22 -3.56
CA GLN A 13 -6.27 3.05 -2.15
C GLN A 13 -7.18 3.84 -1.22
N LEU A 14 -7.43 5.11 -1.53
CA LEU A 14 -8.29 5.98 -0.73
C LEU A 14 -9.75 5.54 -0.73
N ARG A 15 -10.21 4.93 -1.83
CA ARG A 15 -11.55 4.33 -1.92
C ARG A 15 -11.65 3.08 -1.06
N GLU A 16 -10.68 2.16 -1.17
CA GLU A 16 -10.67 0.91 -0.40
C GLU A 16 -10.52 1.15 1.11
N LEU A 17 -9.66 2.08 1.52
CA LEU A 17 -9.50 2.48 2.93
C LEU A 17 -10.80 3.00 3.55
N ARG A 18 -11.67 3.60 2.74
CA ARG A 18 -12.99 4.08 3.18
C ARG A 18 -14.09 3.03 3.07
N GLY A 19 -13.79 1.82 2.58
CA GLY A 19 -14.78 0.78 2.33
C GLY A 19 -15.82 1.17 1.28
N ALA A 20 -15.54 2.17 0.44
CA ALA A 20 -16.50 2.70 -0.51
C ALA A 20 -16.54 1.84 -1.79
N SER A 21 -17.74 1.52 -2.25
CA SER A 21 -17.89 0.75 -3.49
C SER A 21 -17.62 1.63 -4.72
N LEU A 22 -17.14 1.01 -5.81
CA LEU A 22 -17.01 1.69 -7.11
C LEU A 22 -18.33 2.34 -7.56
N THR A 23 -19.46 1.67 -7.31
CA THR A 23 -20.79 2.18 -7.70
C THR A 23 -21.13 3.46 -6.93
N THR A 24 -20.85 3.48 -5.63
CA THR A 24 -21.10 4.63 -4.75
C THR A 24 -20.27 5.83 -5.18
N VAL A 25 -18.95 5.66 -5.27
CA VAL A 25 -18.04 6.76 -5.62
C VAL A 25 -18.31 7.29 -7.02
N ALA A 26 -18.54 6.41 -8.00
CA ALA A 26 -18.84 6.84 -9.36
C ALA A 26 -20.16 7.61 -9.45
N GLY A 27 -21.19 7.15 -8.73
CA GLY A 27 -22.48 7.84 -8.67
C GLY A 27 -22.38 9.23 -8.07
N GLU A 28 -21.70 9.36 -6.92
CA GLU A 28 -21.50 10.64 -6.24
C GLU A 28 -20.57 11.58 -7.03
N ALA A 29 -19.57 11.03 -7.71
CA ALA A 29 -18.64 11.82 -8.54
C ALA A 29 -19.23 12.18 -9.93
N GLY A 30 -20.43 11.68 -10.27
CA GLY A 30 -21.08 11.95 -11.54
C GLY A 30 -20.39 11.33 -12.76
N ILE A 31 -19.72 10.19 -12.59
CA ILE A 31 -18.98 9.50 -13.65
C ILE A 31 -19.46 8.05 -13.83
N ALA A 32 -19.14 7.45 -14.98
CA ALA A 32 -19.45 6.05 -15.21
C ALA A 32 -18.60 5.15 -14.28
N LYS A 33 -19.22 4.14 -13.67
CA LYS A 33 -18.53 3.11 -12.86
C LYS A 33 -17.36 2.46 -13.62
N SER A 34 -17.58 2.15 -14.89
CA SER A 34 -16.55 1.57 -15.77
C SER A 34 -15.39 2.53 -15.99
N TYR A 35 -15.65 3.84 -16.08
CA TYR A 35 -14.63 4.87 -16.20
C TYR A 35 -13.81 4.98 -14.91
N LEU A 36 -14.45 5.05 -13.74
CA LEU A 36 -13.76 5.06 -12.44
C LEU A 36 -12.86 3.83 -12.30
N ALA A 37 -13.34 2.64 -12.69
CA ALA A 37 -12.54 1.43 -12.61
C ALA A 37 -11.31 1.46 -13.53
N LYS A 38 -11.42 2.01 -14.76
CA LYS A 38 -10.28 2.20 -15.65
C LYS A 38 -9.30 3.24 -15.10
N LEU A 39 -9.82 4.33 -14.54
CA LEU A 39 -9.04 5.38 -13.91
C LEU A 39 -8.22 4.84 -12.74
N GLU A 40 -8.83 4.07 -11.84
CA GLU A 40 -8.18 3.44 -10.69
C GLU A 40 -7.05 2.46 -11.08
N ARG A 41 -7.11 1.87 -12.28
CA ARG A 41 -6.08 0.98 -12.82
C ARG A 41 -5.02 1.69 -13.69
N GLY A 42 -5.10 3.01 -13.81
CA GLY A 42 -4.17 3.79 -14.65
C GLY A 42 -4.36 3.59 -16.17
N GLU A 43 -5.53 3.07 -16.60
CA GLU A 43 -5.85 2.82 -18.01
C GLU A 43 -6.38 4.08 -18.74
N VAL A 44 -6.48 5.21 -18.04
CA VAL A 44 -6.91 6.49 -18.58
C VAL A 44 -5.69 7.39 -18.72
N GLU A 45 -5.22 7.61 -19.94
CA GLU A 45 -3.99 8.36 -20.21
C GLU A 45 -4.08 9.84 -19.82
N ASN A 46 -5.26 10.46 -19.95
CA ASN A 46 -5.45 11.88 -19.67
C ASN A 46 -6.80 12.17 -18.99
N PRO A 47 -6.95 11.85 -17.69
CA PRO A 47 -8.16 12.16 -16.95
C PRO A 47 -8.30 13.68 -16.78
N GLY A 48 -9.50 14.20 -17.04
CA GLY A 48 -9.78 15.63 -16.88
C GLY A 48 -9.66 16.07 -15.42
N VAL A 49 -9.10 17.26 -15.17
CA VAL A 49 -8.91 17.81 -13.82
C VAL A 49 -10.23 17.90 -13.05
N ALA A 50 -11.32 18.27 -13.71
CA ALA A 50 -12.65 18.32 -13.10
C ALA A 50 -13.13 16.92 -12.62
N THR A 51 -12.83 15.87 -13.39
CA THR A 51 -13.13 14.49 -13.00
C THR A 51 -12.31 14.07 -11.80
N LEU A 52 -11.01 14.34 -11.81
CA LEU A 52 -10.14 14.05 -10.67
C LEU A 52 -10.57 14.81 -9.41
N ALA A 53 -10.97 16.08 -9.55
CA ALA A 53 -11.50 16.89 -8.46
C ALA A 53 -12.79 16.30 -7.88
N SER A 54 -13.71 15.86 -8.74
CA SER A 54 -14.97 15.25 -8.32
C SER A 54 -14.74 13.99 -7.50
N VAL A 55 -13.90 13.07 -8.00
CA VAL A 55 -13.57 11.82 -7.28
C VAL A 55 -12.82 12.13 -5.97
N ALA A 56 -11.85 13.05 -5.99
CA ALA A 56 -11.13 13.48 -4.79
C ALA A 56 -12.07 14.05 -3.72
N SER A 57 -13.03 14.90 -4.12
CA SER A 57 -14.03 15.48 -3.23
C SER A 57 -14.91 14.42 -2.58
N VAL A 58 -15.38 13.43 -3.35
CA VAL A 58 -16.15 12.29 -2.82
C VAL A 58 -15.31 11.48 -1.83
N LEU A 59 -14.02 11.33 -2.12
CA LEU A 59 -13.06 10.72 -1.22
C LEU A 59 -12.54 11.69 -0.15
N ALA A 60 -13.20 12.81 0.12
CA ALA A 60 -12.87 13.77 1.17
C ALA A 60 -11.37 14.16 1.21
N ILE A 61 -10.77 14.36 0.04
CA ILE A 61 -9.42 14.89 -0.12
C ILE A 61 -9.41 16.02 -1.17
N THR A 62 -8.40 16.87 -1.09
CA THR A 62 -8.15 17.93 -2.06
C THR A 62 -7.37 17.40 -3.26
N LEU A 63 -7.43 18.13 -4.39
CA LEU A 63 -6.54 17.86 -5.53
C LEU A 63 -5.06 17.99 -5.13
N GLN A 64 -4.73 18.92 -4.25
CA GLN A 64 -3.36 19.07 -3.76
C GLN A 64 -2.90 17.82 -3.01
N GLU A 65 -3.74 17.22 -2.16
CA GLU A 65 -3.43 15.97 -1.47
C GLU A 65 -3.36 14.79 -2.44
N LEU A 66 -4.20 14.77 -3.47
CA LEU A 66 -4.14 13.75 -4.53
C LEU A 66 -2.79 13.78 -5.26
N PHE A 67 -2.31 14.97 -5.62
CA PHE A 67 -1.05 15.18 -6.34
C PHE A 67 0.17 15.41 -5.45
N ALA A 68 -0.02 15.44 -4.13
CA ALA A 68 1.08 15.67 -3.20
C ALA A 68 2.16 14.61 -3.49
N PRO A 69 3.42 15.03 -3.73
CA PRO A 69 4.51 14.07 -3.83
C PRO A 69 4.44 13.16 -2.61
N ALA A 70 4.84 11.91 -2.75
CA ALA A 70 4.90 10.97 -1.64
C ALA A 70 6.01 11.38 -0.65
N THR A 71 5.88 12.56 -0.04
CA THR A 71 6.71 13.08 1.04
C THR A 71 6.16 12.46 2.32
N GLY A 72 6.53 11.21 2.54
CA GLY A 72 6.08 10.38 3.65
C GLY A 72 5.72 8.98 3.18
N SER A 73 6.68 8.05 3.28
CA SER A 73 6.42 6.62 3.52
C SER A 73 5.24 5.96 2.78
N HIS A 74 5.11 6.16 1.47
CA HIS A 74 4.26 5.32 0.59
C HIS A 74 5.12 4.33 -0.22
N LYS A 75 6.04 3.62 0.43
CA LYS A 75 6.82 2.51 -0.18
C LYS A 75 5.99 1.24 -0.45
N ARG A 76 4.66 1.31 -0.53
CA ARG A 76 3.80 0.12 -0.47
C ARG A 76 2.53 0.21 -1.33
N ALA A 77 2.67 0.23 -2.64
CA ALA A 77 1.52 0.10 -3.54
C ALA A 77 1.59 -1.10 -4.49
N ARG A 78 2.49 -2.07 -4.25
CA ARG A 78 2.58 -3.33 -5.03
C ARG A 78 2.25 -4.62 -4.27
N TRP A 79 1.83 -4.51 -3.02
CA TRP A 79 1.45 -5.66 -2.17
C TRP A 79 0.04 -5.44 -1.65
N SER A 80 -0.91 -5.91 -2.45
CA SER A 80 -2.33 -5.54 -2.37
C SER A 80 -3.12 -6.44 -1.43
N SER A 81 -4.04 -5.78 -0.73
CA SER A 81 -5.47 -6.09 -0.68
C SER A 81 -5.89 -7.45 -0.12
N VAL A 82 -6.51 -7.39 1.06
CA VAL A 82 -7.18 -8.49 1.77
C VAL A 82 -6.23 -9.54 2.32
N VAL A 83 -5.70 -9.28 3.51
CA VAL A 83 -5.11 -10.31 4.36
C VAL A 83 -6.15 -10.60 5.45
N ASP A 84 -6.53 -11.87 5.60
CA ASP A 84 -7.40 -12.28 6.71
C ASP A 84 -6.78 -11.83 8.04
N PRO A 85 -7.49 -11.06 8.89
CA PRO A 85 -6.98 -10.65 10.20
C PRO A 85 -6.46 -11.83 11.04
N LEU A 86 -7.10 -13.00 10.94
CA LEU A 86 -6.67 -14.22 11.65
C LEU A 86 -5.38 -14.80 11.10
N GLU A 87 -5.12 -14.65 9.80
CA GLU A 87 -3.85 -15.05 9.19
C GLU A 87 -2.73 -14.13 9.64
N VAL A 88 -2.97 -12.81 9.70
CA VAL A 88 -1.99 -11.85 10.22
C VAL A 88 -1.63 -12.20 11.66
N GLU A 89 -2.62 -12.45 12.52
CA GLU A 89 -2.39 -12.82 13.91
C GLU A 89 -1.58 -14.13 14.03
N ARG A 90 -1.91 -15.15 13.23
CA ARG A 90 -1.14 -16.40 13.17
C ARG A 90 0.30 -16.21 12.71
N ILE A 91 0.51 -15.41 11.68
CA ILE A 91 1.86 -15.11 11.18
C ILE A 91 2.64 -14.42 12.30
N MET A 92 2.10 -13.35 12.89
CA MET A 92 2.72 -12.60 13.97
C MET A 92 3.05 -13.48 15.19
N ALA A 93 2.16 -14.39 15.56
CA ALA A 93 2.36 -15.34 16.66
C ALA A 93 3.46 -16.39 16.40
N SER A 94 3.82 -16.62 15.13
CA SER A 94 4.83 -17.60 14.73
C SER A 94 6.18 -16.99 14.34
N LEU A 95 6.33 -15.67 14.45
CA LEU A 95 7.56 -14.98 14.08
C LEU A 95 8.70 -15.28 15.06
N PRO A 96 9.95 -15.39 14.56
CA PRO A 96 11.12 -15.28 15.41
C PRO A 96 11.10 -13.96 16.18
N GLU A 97 11.47 -14.00 17.46
CA GLU A 97 11.45 -12.83 18.35
C GLU A 97 12.25 -11.64 17.76
N GLN A 98 13.40 -11.91 17.15
CA GLN A 98 14.25 -10.87 16.58
C GLN A 98 13.65 -10.25 15.32
N LEU A 99 12.88 -11.01 14.55
CA LEU A 99 12.13 -10.47 13.42
C LEU A 99 10.97 -9.60 13.92
N ALA A 100 10.21 -10.07 14.91
CA ALA A 100 9.12 -9.29 15.50
C ALA A 100 9.61 -7.97 16.12
N THR A 101 10.78 -7.98 16.76
CA THR A 101 11.42 -6.75 17.27
C THR A 101 11.84 -5.82 16.13
N CYS A 102 12.49 -6.35 15.08
CA CYS A 102 12.86 -5.55 13.90
C CYS A 102 11.64 -4.87 13.25
N LEU A 103 10.52 -5.60 13.09
CA LEU A 103 9.31 -5.06 12.47
C LEU A 103 8.73 -3.93 13.31
N ARG A 104 8.65 -4.08 14.64
CA ARG A 104 8.18 -3.01 15.54
C ARG A 104 9.05 -1.76 15.46
N GLU A 105 10.38 -1.90 15.42
CA GLU A 105 11.29 -0.76 15.26
C GLU A 105 11.04 -0.02 13.95
N ILE A 106 10.89 -0.75 12.84
CA ILE A 106 10.59 -0.17 11.52
C ILE A 106 9.24 0.58 11.54
N GLU A 107 8.19 -0.01 12.14
CA GLU A 107 6.87 0.62 12.20
C GLU A 107 6.88 1.93 13.00
N GLN A 108 7.67 1.98 14.09
CA GLN A 108 7.86 3.19 14.90
C GLN A 108 8.66 4.28 14.16
N GLU A 109 9.70 3.88 13.42
CA GLU A 109 10.56 4.81 12.67
C GLU A 109 9.87 5.40 11.42
N GLU A 110 9.14 4.57 10.67
CA GLU A 110 8.54 4.97 9.38
C GLU A 110 7.09 5.49 9.51
N GLY A 111 6.48 5.38 10.70
CA GLY A 111 5.15 5.90 10.99
C GLY A 111 4.01 5.13 10.30
N GLY A 112 4.16 3.82 10.09
CA GLY A 112 3.18 3.00 9.39
C GLY A 112 3.42 1.50 9.53
N ARG A 113 2.42 0.67 9.18
CA ARG A 113 2.50 -0.79 9.34
C ARG A 113 3.30 -1.49 8.26
N VAL A 114 3.92 -2.62 8.62
CA VAL A 114 4.48 -3.54 7.65
C VAL A 114 3.38 -4.38 6.99
N SER A 115 3.29 -4.35 5.66
CA SER A 115 2.43 -5.20 4.83
C SER A 115 2.74 -6.67 5.11
N ALA A 116 1.67 -7.44 5.22
CA ALA A 116 1.73 -8.85 5.54
C ALA A 116 2.51 -9.68 4.51
N ASP A 117 2.57 -9.27 3.23
CA ASP A 117 3.33 -10.01 2.21
C ASP A 117 4.84 -9.94 2.47
N VAL A 118 5.31 -8.79 2.93
CA VAL A 118 6.71 -8.62 3.36
C VAL A 118 6.96 -9.41 4.63
N ILE A 119 6.03 -9.35 5.58
CA ILE A 119 6.13 -10.12 6.83
C ILE A 119 6.19 -11.63 6.51
N ARG A 120 5.32 -12.13 5.62
CA ARG A 120 5.28 -13.52 5.18
C ARG A 120 6.57 -13.93 4.48
N THR A 121 7.07 -13.06 3.59
CA THR A 121 8.34 -13.29 2.89
C THR A 121 9.49 -13.39 3.89
N LEU A 122 9.65 -12.40 4.79
CA LEU A 122 10.66 -12.41 5.85
C LEU A 122 10.53 -13.63 6.76
N ALA A 123 9.31 -13.98 7.20
CA ALA A 123 9.04 -15.14 8.05
C ALA A 123 9.45 -16.46 7.37
N SER A 124 9.36 -16.52 6.04
CA SER A 124 9.75 -17.70 5.26
C SER A 124 11.26 -17.81 5.01
N ILE A 125 12.05 -16.75 5.21
CA ILE A 125 13.49 -16.75 4.92
C ILE A 125 14.20 -17.83 5.73
N GLN A 126 14.84 -18.75 5.01
CA GLN A 126 15.77 -19.73 5.53
C GLN A 126 16.93 -19.86 4.57
N LEU A 127 18.16 -19.77 5.09
CA LEU A 127 19.39 -19.94 4.33
C LEU A 127 20.08 -21.19 4.83
N ARG A 128 20.06 -22.25 4.01
CA ARG A 128 20.59 -23.59 4.37
C ARG A 128 20.02 -24.09 5.70
N GLY A 129 18.72 -23.91 5.90
CA GLY A 129 17.99 -24.28 7.12
C GLY A 129 18.26 -23.38 8.34
N ARG A 130 19.06 -22.32 8.20
CA ARG A 130 19.32 -21.35 9.27
C ARG A 130 18.57 -20.06 9.03
N ARG A 131 18.18 -19.41 10.12
CA ARG A 131 17.54 -18.10 10.11
C ARG A 131 18.52 -17.03 10.61
N PRO A 132 18.33 -15.77 10.19
CA PRO A 132 18.98 -14.62 10.83
C PRO A 132 18.72 -14.64 12.35
N LYS A 133 19.76 -14.30 13.13
CA LYS A 133 19.72 -14.40 14.60
C LYS A 133 19.66 -13.05 15.28
N ALA A 134 20.08 -11.97 14.63
CA ALA A 134 20.04 -10.63 15.18
C ALA A 134 18.96 -9.78 14.51
N VAL A 135 18.48 -8.76 15.24
CA VAL A 135 17.57 -7.73 14.72
C VAL A 135 18.19 -7.02 13.51
N ALA A 136 19.49 -6.71 13.58
CA ALA A 136 20.23 -6.06 12.49
C ALA A 136 20.25 -6.91 11.20
N ASP A 137 20.34 -8.24 11.31
CA ASP A 137 20.31 -9.13 10.14
C ASP A 137 18.94 -9.11 9.46
N TRP A 138 17.86 -9.11 10.26
CA TRP A 138 16.49 -9.00 9.76
C TRP A 138 16.23 -7.64 9.10
N ARG A 139 16.76 -6.56 9.69
CA ARG A 139 16.69 -5.22 9.12
C ARG A 139 17.40 -5.16 7.77
N PHE A 140 18.56 -5.79 7.66
CA PHE A 140 19.27 -5.90 6.39
C PHE A 140 18.45 -6.64 5.34
N ALA A 141 17.86 -7.79 5.69
CA ALA A 141 17.00 -8.55 4.79
C ALA A 141 15.77 -7.75 4.32
N TYR A 142 15.11 -7.03 5.22
CA TYR A 142 14.01 -6.13 4.90
C TYR A 142 14.41 -5.04 3.89
N LEU A 143 15.53 -4.35 4.15
CA LEU A 143 16.03 -3.31 3.24
C LEU A 143 16.43 -3.87 1.87
N ALA A 144 16.99 -5.09 1.83
CA ALA A 144 17.30 -5.78 0.58
C ALA A 144 16.03 -6.09 -0.21
N LEU A 145 14.98 -6.62 0.44
CA LEU A 145 13.69 -6.87 -0.21
C LEU A 145 13.07 -5.60 -0.80
N LEU A 146 13.10 -4.48 -0.07
CA LEU A 146 12.59 -3.20 -0.58
C LEU A 146 13.35 -2.73 -1.82
N ARG A 147 14.67 -2.90 -1.88
CA ARG A 147 15.50 -2.52 -3.02
C ARG A 147 15.25 -3.37 -4.26
N CYS A 148 14.88 -4.63 -4.10
CA CYS A 148 14.59 -5.52 -5.23
C CYS A 148 13.25 -5.25 -5.91
N VAL A 149 12.34 -4.54 -5.25
CA VAL A 149 10.95 -4.34 -5.71
C VAL A 149 10.69 -2.87 -6.10
N SER A 150 11.66 -1.97 -5.86
CA SER A 150 11.69 -0.58 -6.34
C SER A 150 12.29 -0.50 -7.73
#